data_AF-A0A2A5M3T8-F1
#
_entry.id   AF-A0A2A5M3T8-F1
#
_cell.length_a   1.000
_cell.length_b   1.000
_cell.length_c   1.000
_cell.angle_alpha   90.00
_cell.angle_beta   90.00
_cell.angle_gamma   90.00
#
_symmetry.space_group_name_H-M   'P 1'
#
loop_
_entity.id
_entity.type
_entity.pdbx_description
1 polymer ?
#
loop_
_entity_poly.entity_id
_entity_poly.type
_entity_poly.pdbx_seq_one_letter_code
_entity_poly.pdbx_strand_id
1 'polypeptide(L)' 'IIIITALLSWVNPDPYNPIVQILYKLSYPAYALVRKIPTRIGNIDLAPLIIVLALQFLGIFLGNILRSIL' A
#
# COMPACT_ATOMS: atom_id res chain seq x y z
N ILE A 1 -2.65 1.43 -8.37
CA ILE A 1 -3.25 2.19 -7.25
C ILE A 1 -2.26 2.35 -6.10
N ILE A 2 -1.84 1.28 -5.40
CA ILE A 2 -0.88 1.36 -4.26
C ILE A 2 0.42 2.11 -4.62
N ILE A 3 1.02 1.79 -5.78
CA ILE A 3 2.25 2.45 -6.28
C ILE A 3 2.02 3.95 -6.52
N ILE A 4 0.85 4.32 -7.05
CA ILE A 4 0.49 5.72 -7.30
C ILE A 4 0.32 6.45 -5.96
N THR A 5 -0.38 5.85 -4.99
CA THR A 5 -0.50 6.42 -3.63
C THR A 5 0.86 6.54 -2.93
N ALA A 6 1.79 5.61 -3.17
CA ALA A 6 3.16 5.66 -2.65
C ALA A 6 3.94 6.86 -3.20
N LEU A 7 3.87 7.08 -4.50
CA LEU A 7 4.52 8.22 -5.14
C LEU A 7 3.92 9.53 -4.63
N LEU A 8 2.59 9.59 -4.53
CA LEU A 8 1.85 10.71 -3.96
C LEU A 8 2.30 11.00 -2.51
N SER A 9 2.51 10.00 -1.65
CA SER A 9 2.96 10.28 -0.27
C SER A 9 4.36 10.92 -0.19
N TRP A 10 5.20 10.77 -1.21
CA TRP A 10 6.54 11.36 -1.26
C TRP A 10 6.60 12.71 -1.98
N VAL A 11 5.68 12.99 -2.92
CA VAL A 11 5.63 14.26 -3.65
C VAL A 11 4.65 15.28 -3.06
N ASN A 12 3.93 14.93 -2.01
CA ASN A 12 3.01 15.80 -1.26
C ASN A 12 1.97 16.52 -2.16
N PRO A 13 1.07 15.77 -2.82
CA PRO A 13 0.09 16.30 -3.77
C PRO A 13 -0.98 17.14 -3.11
N ASP A 14 -1.65 17.96 -3.91
CA ASP A 14 -2.82 18.74 -3.47
C ASP A 14 -3.92 17.81 -2.90
N PRO A 15 -4.24 17.90 -1.59
CA PRO A 15 -5.24 17.06 -0.95
C PRO A 15 -6.67 17.36 -1.43
N TYR A 16 -6.92 18.50 -2.08
CA TYR A 16 -8.25 18.87 -2.59
C TYR A 16 -8.55 18.26 -3.97
N ASN A 17 -7.56 17.66 -4.63
CA ASN A 17 -7.77 17.01 -5.91
C ASN A 17 -8.68 15.76 -5.75
N PRO A 18 -9.82 15.67 -6.47
CA PRO A 18 -10.74 14.52 -6.35
C PRO A 18 -10.10 13.17 -6.63
N ILE A 19 -9.14 13.10 -7.57
CA ILE A 19 -8.42 11.87 -7.91
C ILE A 19 -7.55 11.43 -6.73
N VAL A 20 -6.86 12.37 -6.09
CA VAL A 20 -6.03 12.11 -4.91
C VAL A 20 -6.89 11.59 -3.76
N GLN A 21 -8.06 12.18 -3.52
CA GLN A 21 -8.99 11.71 -2.48
C GLN A 21 -9.50 10.29 -2.75
N ILE A 22 -9.84 9.96 -4.01
CA ILE A 22 -10.27 8.61 -4.39
C ILE A 22 -9.14 7.61 -4.13
N LEU A 23 -7.92 7.93 -4.57
CA LEU A 23 -6.75 7.06 -4.36
C LEU A 23 -6.47 6.84 -2.87
N TYR A 24 -6.56 7.87 -2.03
CA TYR A 24 -6.44 7.73 -0.58
C TYR A 24 -7.54 6.85 0.00
N LYS A 25 -8.80 7.07 -0.35
CA LYS A 25 -9.93 6.26 0.16
C LYS A 25 -9.79 4.79 -0.20
N LEU A 26 -9.42 4.48 -1.45
CA LEU A 26 -9.26 3.11 -1.92
C LEU A 26 -8.07 2.40 -1.27
N SER A 27 -6.98 3.12 -1.01
CA SER A 27 -5.78 2.55 -0.40
C SER A 27 -5.85 2.52 1.13
N TYR A 28 -6.70 3.34 1.76
CA TYR A 28 -6.78 3.53 3.20
C TYR A 28 -6.86 2.22 4.00
N PRO A 29 -7.69 1.22 3.64
CA PRO A 29 -7.77 -0.01 4.42
C PRO A 29 -6.42 -0.73 4.57
N ALA A 30 -5.63 -0.82 3.49
CA ALA A 30 -4.32 -1.45 3.52
C ALA A 30 -3.31 -0.63 4.36
N TYR A 31 -3.32 0.70 4.20
CA TYR A 31 -2.48 1.59 5.00
C TYR A 31 -2.86 1.58 6.48
N ALA A 32 -4.14 1.50 6.81
CA ALA A 32 -4.63 1.44 8.19
C ALA A 32 -4.15 0.16 8.90
N LEU A 33 -4.09 -0.96 8.19
CA LEU A 33 -3.54 -2.21 8.72
C LEU A 33 -2.04 -2.10 9.00
N VAL A 34 -1.27 -1.57 8.06
CA VAL A 34 0.18 -1.47 8.17
C VAL A 34 0.63 -0.39 9.16
N ARG A 35 -0.12 0.71 9.28
CA ARG A 35 0.18 1.80 10.23
C ARG A 35 -0.13 1.48 11.69
N LYS A 36 -0.54 0.24 11.99
CA LYS A 36 -0.55 -0.27 13.38
C LYS A 36 0.87 -0.33 13.97
N ILE A 37 1.89 -0.36 13.12
CA ILE A 37 3.30 -0.21 13.51
C ILE A 37 3.88 1.10 12.95
N PRO A 38 4.89 1.70 13.62
CA PRO A 38 5.59 2.86 13.10
C PRO A 38 6.30 2.50 11.79
N THR A 39 5.88 3.14 10.70
CA THR A 39 6.38 2.87 9.35
C THR A 39 7.08 4.07 8.71
N ARG A 40 7.17 5.19 9.43
CA ARG A 40 7.88 6.38 8.99
C ARG A 40 9.29 6.38 9.56
N ILE A 41 10.28 6.57 8.70
CA ILE A 41 11.68 6.80 9.07
C ILE A 41 12.06 8.18 8.55
N GLY A 42 12.18 9.15 9.47
CA GLY A 42 12.32 10.56 9.11
C GLY A 42 11.13 11.05 8.27
N ASN A 43 11.41 11.60 7.09
CA ASN A 43 10.40 12.11 6.15
C ASN A 43 9.90 11.04 5.15
N ILE A 44 10.40 9.80 5.23
CA ILE A 44 10.06 8.74 4.29
C ILE A 44 9.02 7.81 4.93
N ASP A 45 7.89 7.62 4.26
CA ASP A 45 6.87 6.64 4.62
C ASP A 45 7.19 5.30 3.95
N LEU A 46 7.50 4.25 4.74
CA LEU A 46 7.74 2.89 4.26
C LEU A 46 6.47 2.05 4.16
N ALA A 47 5.33 2.53 4.67
CA ALA A 47 4.06 1.81 4.58
C ALA A 47 3.73 1.36 3.14
N PRO A 48 3.92 2.18 2.08
CA PRO A 48 3.64 1.74 0.72
C PRO A 48 4.48 0.53 0.29
N LEU A 49 5.78 0.53 0.62
CA LEU A 49 6.69 -0.57 0.31
C LEU A 49 6.25 -1.86 1.01
N ILE A 50 5.94 -1.77 2.29
CA ILE A 50 5.46 -2.89 3.10
C ILE A 50 4.18 -3.49 2.51
N ILE A 51 3.23 -2.65 2.11
CA ILE A 51 1.97 -3.10 1.50
C ILE A 51 2.23 -3.85 0.19
N VAL A 52 3.09 -3.31 -0.70
CA VAL A 52 3.41 -3.97 -1.97
C VAL A 52 4.07 -5.33 -1.75
N LEU A 53 5.06 -5.41 -0.86
CA LEU A 53 5.75 -6.66 -0.55
C LEU A 53 4.80 -7.70 0.06
N ALA A 54 3.93 -7.29 0.98
CA ALA A 54 2.94 -8.17 1.60
C ALA A 54 1.94 -8.73 0.57
N LEU A 55 1.44 -7.87 -0.33
CA LEU A 55 0.52 -8.30 -1.40
C LEU A 55 1.20 -9.26 -2.39
N GLN A 56 2.46 -8.98 -2.75
CA GLN A 56 3.23 -9.85 -3.64
C GLN A 56 3.48 -11.23 -3.00
N PHE A 57 3.89 -11.24 -1.73
CA PHE A 57 4.07 -12.47 -0.97
C PHE A 57 2.76 -13.26 -0.89
N LEU A 58 1.65 -12.63 -0.50
CA LEU A 58 0.34 -13.29 -0.40
C LEU A 58 -0.09 -13.88 -1.75
N GLY A 59 0.09 -13.16 -2.85
CA GLY A 59 -0.25 -13.66 -4.19
C GLY A 59 0.54 -14.91 -4.57
N ILE A 60 1.85 -14.91 -4.34
CA ILE A 60 2.72 -16.08 -4.62
C ILE A 60 2.36 -17.24 -3.69
N PHE A 61 2.24 -16.98 -2.39
CA PHE A 61 1.95 -17.98 -1.37
C PHE A 61 0.61 -18.67 -1.62
N LEU A 62 -0.47 -17.90 -1.79
CA LEU A 62 -1.80 -18.44 -2.09
C LEU A 62 -1.82 -19.15 -3.45
N GLY A 63 -1.18 -18.58 -4.47
CA GLY A 63 -1.10 -19.20 -5.79
C GLY A 63 -0.35 -20.54 -5.80
N ASN A 64 0.69 -20.68 -4.96
CA ASN A 64 1.41 -21.94 -4.80
C ASN A 64 0.58 -22.97 -4.01
N ILE A 65 -0.13 -22.55 -2.96
CA ILE A 65 -1.04 -23.42 -2.20
C ILE A 65 -2.14 -23.95 -3.12
N LEU A 66 -2.80 -23.09 -3.89
CA LEU A 66 -3.86 -23.50 -4.80
C LEU A 66 -3.37 -24.52 -5.84
N ARG A 67 -2.18 -24.30 -6.41
CA ARG A 67 -1.53 -25.23 -7.34
C ARG A 67 -1.07 -26.54 -6.70
N SER A 68 -0.89 -26.57 -5.39
CA SER A 68 -0.54 -27.79 -4.66
C SER A 68 -1.77 -28.64 -4.30
N ILE A 69 -2.97 -28.05 -4.31
CA ILE A 69 -4.23 -28.70 -3.93
C ILE A 69 -4.98 -29.22 -5.17
N LEU A 70 -4.94 -28.46 -6.28
CA LEU A 70 -5.51 -28.84 -7.58
C LEU A 70 -4.57 -29.76 -8.36
#